data_AF-A0A508SRF3-F1
#
_entry.id   AF-A0A508SRF3-F1
#
_cell.length_a   1.000
_cell.length_b   1.000
_cell.length_c   1.000
_cell.angle_alpha   90.00
_cell.angle_beta   90.00
_cell.angle_gamma   90.00
#
_symmetry.space_group_name_H-M   'P 1'
#
loop_
_entity.id
_entity.type
_entity.pdbx_description
1 polymer ?
#
loop_
_entity_poly.entity_id
_entity_poly.type
_entity_poly.pdbx_seq_one_letter_code
_entity_poly.pdbx_strand_id
1 'polypeptide(L)' 'MSTLLFAGMRENPLPGLAAASLNVVLALCLVALSLVLGITISMVAWVHTLGARRLGTVRLRQERRTSA' A
#
# COMPACT_ATOMS: atom_id res chain seq x y z
N MET A 1 -21.34 -33.83 25.14
CA MET A 1 -20.52 -33.35 26.28
C MET A 1 -19.40 -32.46 25.74
N SER A 2 -19.72 -31.23 25.32
CA SER A 2 -18.76 -30.32 24.64
C SER A 2 -18.77 -28.88 25.19
N THR A 3 -19.40 -28.68 26.35
CA THR A 3 -19.47 -27.37 27.00
C THR A 3 -18.25 -27.05 27.87
N LEU A 4 -17.44 -28.04 28.22
CA LEU A 4 -16.25 -27.86 29.06
C LEU A 4 -15.07 -27.21 28.32
N LEU A 5 -14.90 -27.48 27.01
CA LEU A 5 -13.88 -26.80 26.19
C LEU A 5 -14.27 -25.33 25.94
N PHE A 6 -15.56 -25.06 25.74
CA PHE A 6 -16.05 -23.69 25.54
C PHE A 6 -16.08 -22.89 26.86
N ALA A 7 -16.30 -23.55 28.00
CA ALA A 7 -16.18 -22.94 29.33
C ALA A 7 -14.71 -22.59 29.66
N GLY A 8 -13.77 -23.54 29.48
CA GLY A 8 -12.34 -23.27 29.73
C GLY A 8 -11.72 -22.22 28.80
N MET A 9 -12.27 -22.06 27.58
CA MET A 9 -11.85 -21.02 26.63
C MET A 9 -12.45 -19.64 26.97
N ARG A 10 -13.53 -19.59 27.76
CA ARG A 10 -14.27 -18.37 28.15
C ARG A 10 -13.85 -17.82 29.51
N GLU A 11 -13.19 -18.63 30.34
CA GLU A 11 -12.61 -18.23 31.63
C GLU A 11 -11.25 -17.53 31.48
N ASN A 12 -10.64 -17.59 30.30
CA ASN A 12 -9.41 -16.87 30.01
C ASN A 12 -9.71 -15.51 29.34
N PRO A 13 -8.99 -14.42 29.67
CA PRO A 13 -9.04 -13.16 28.91
C PRO A 13 -8.48 -13.28 27.47
N LEU A 14 -8.02 -14.47 27.10
CA LEU A 14 -7.38 -14.83 25.83
C LEU A 14 -8.21 -14.56 24.56
N PRO A 15 -9.54 -14.79 24.47
CA PRO A 15 -10.27 -14.54 23.22
C PRO A 15 -10.38 -13.04 22.92
N GLY A 16 -10.44 -12.19 23.96
CA GLY A 16 -10.38 -10.74 23.81
C GLY A 16 -9.00 -10.25 23.36
N LEU A 17 -7.94 -10.81 23.94
CA LEU A 17 -6.56 -10.49 23.56
C LEU A 17 -6.22 -10.96 22.14
N ALA A 18 -6.70 -12.14 21.75
CA ALA A 18 -6.55 -12.68 20.40
C ALA A 18 -7.29 -11.82 19.37
N ALA A 19 -8.53 -11.40 19.66
CA ALA A 19 -9.29 -10.50 18.80
C ALA A 19 -8.63 -9.11 18.68
N ALA A 20 -8.14 -8.56 19.79
CA ALA A 20 -7.43 -7.27 19.79
C ALA A 20 -6.12 -7.36 18.99
N SER A 21 -5.34 -8.43 19.17
CA SER A 21 -4.11 -8.68 18.41
C SER A 21 -4.40 -8.82 16.91
N LEU A 22 -5.44 -9.57 16.54
CA LEU A 22 -5.87 -9.70 15.14
C LEU A 22 -6.26 -8.34 14.55
N ASN A 23 -6.98 -7.51 15.31
CA ASN A 23 -7.36 -6.17 14.88
C ASN A 23 -6.14 -5.26 14.68
N VAL A 24 -5.14 -5.34 15.56
CA VAL A 24 -3.87 -4.61 15.40
C VAL A 24 -3.14 -5.08 14.15
N VAL A 25 -3.04 -6.39 13.91
CA VAL A 25 -2.41 -6.94 12.70
C VAL A 25 -3.15 -6.50 11.44
N LEU A 26 -4.48 -6.54 11.44
CA LEU A 26 -5.31 -6.05 10.33
C LEU A 26 -5.10 -4.56 10.09
N ALA A 27 -5.08 -3.74 11.13
CA ALA A 27 -4.81 -2.31 11.04
C ALA A 27 -3.42 -2.03 10.45
N LEU A 28 -2.38 -2.72 10.94
CA LEU A 28 -1.02 -2.63 10.38
C LEU A 28 -0.98 -3.07 8.92
N CYS A 29 -1.69 -4.14 8.56
CA CYS A 29 -1.73 -4.65 7.19
C CYS A 29 -2.41 -3.64 6.24
N LEU A 30 -3.53 -3.04 6.66
CA LEU A 30 -4.22 -2.00 5.89
C LEU A 30 -3.35 -0.75 5.71
N VAL A 31 -2.66 -0.31 6.77
CA VAL A 31 -1.72 0.82 6.70
C VAL A 31 -0.57 0.51 5.75
N ALA A 32 0.02 -0.69 5.85
CA ALA A 32 1.10 -1.12 4.98
C ALA A 32 0.66 -1.19 3.51
N LEU A 33 -0.52 -1.78 3.24
CA LEU A 33 -1.10 -1.83 1.89
C LEU A 33 -1.37 -0.43 1.34
N SER A 34 -1.93 0.46 2.15
CA SER A 34 -2.16 1.86 1.76
C SER A 34 -0.84 2.57 1.43
N LEU A 35 0.20 2.34 2.24
CA LEU A 35 1.51 2.95 2.03
C LEU A 35 2.16 2.43 0.75
N VAL A 36 2.17 1.11 0.55
CA VAL A 36 2.67 0.47 -0.67
C VAL A 36 1.93 1.01 -1.89
N LEU A 37 0.60 1.08 -1.84
CA LEU A 37 -0.21 1.58 -2.95
C LEU A 37 0.11 3.05 -3.27
N GLY A 38 0.25 3.90 -2.24
CA GLY A 38 0.66 5.30 -2.40
C GLY A 38 2.04 5.43 -3.04
N ILE A 39 3.02 4.64 -2.59
CA ILE A 39 4.37 4.59 -3.16
C ILE A 39 4.31 4.14 -4.62
N THR A 40 3.56 3.08 -4.93
CA THR A 40 3.39 2.59 -6.30
C THR A 40 2.78 3.67 -7.21
N ILE A 41 1.72 4.35 -6.78
CA ILE A 41 1.09 5.43 -7.56
C ILE A 41 2.08 6.58 -7.76
N SER A 42 2.78 7.00 -6.69
CA SER A 42 3.79 8.06 -6.77
C SER A 42 4.93 7.69 -7.73
N MET A 43 5.38 6.44 -7.70
CA MET A 43 6.45 5.94 -8.57
C MET A 43 6.00 5.86 -10.03
N VAL A 44 4.78 5.38 -10.29
CA VAL A 44 4.18 5.36 -11.63
C VAL A 44 4.02 6.79 -12.17
N ALA A 45 3.47 7.70 -11.36
CA ALA A 45 3.34 9.11 -11.73
C ALA A 45 4.71 9.74 -12.03
N TRP A 46 5.73 9.42 -11.23
CA TRP A 46 7.10 9.88 -11.43
C TRP A 46 7.70 9.37 -12.75
N VAL A 47 7.53 8.09 -13.05
CA VAL A 47 7.97 7.47 -14.31
C VAL A 47 7.29 8.13 -15.51
N HIS A 48 5.98 8.37 -15.43
CA HIS A 48 5.24 9.05 -16.50
C HIS A 48 5.73 10.47 -16.73
N THR A 49 5.99 11.26 -15.67
CA THR A 49 6.54 12.62 -15.85
C THR A 49 7.97 12.62 -16.39
N LEU A 50 8.82 11.67 -15.97
CA LEU A 50 10.17 11.54 -16.54
C LEU A 50 10.14 11.19 -18.02
N GLY A 51 9.29 10.24 -18.41
CA GLY A 51 9.08 9.86 -19.81
C GLY A 51 8.56 11.04 -20.65
N ALA A 52 7.55 11.74 -20.13
CA ALA A 52 6.98 12.92 -20.79
C ALA A 52 8.00 14.07 -20.91
N ARG A 53 8.82 14.32 -19.88
CA ARG A 53 9.91 15.31 -19.94
C ARG A 53 10.96 14.93 -20.98
N ARG A 54 11.36 13.66 -21.06
CA ARG A 54 12.30 13.19 -22.10
C ARG A 54 11.73 13.44 -23.50
N LEU A 55 10.48 13.07 -23.76
CA LEU A 55 9.83 13.30 -25.06
C LEU A 55 9.69 14.80 -25.38
N GLY A 56 9.32 15.62 -24.40
CA GLY A 56 9.23 17.07 -24.55
C GLY A 56 10.58 17.72 -24.88
N THR A 57 11.66 17.33 -24.20
CA THR A 57 13.01 17.84 -24.52
C THR A 57 13.49 17.41 -25.90
N VAL A 58 13.14 16.20 -26.36
CA VAL A 58 13.45 15.74 -27.73
C VAL A 58 12.66 16.53 -28.77
N ARG A 59 11.37 16.78 -28.54
CA ARG A 59 10.53 17.63 -29.42
C ARG A 59 11.08 19.05 -29.52
N LEU A 60 11.38 19.70 -28.39
CA LEU A 60 11.93 21.06 -28.36
C LEU A 60 13.30 21.15 -29.08
N ARG A 61 14.14 20.11 -28.96
CA ARG A 61 15.43 20.05 -29.65
C ARG A 61 15.29 19.81 -31.15
N GLN A 62 14.30 19.01 -31.55
CA GLN A 62 13.99 18.76 -32.96
C GLN A 62 13.46 20.02 -33.64
N GLU A 63 12.51 20.70 -33.00
CA GLU A 63 11.89 21.93 -33.50
C GLU A 63 12.92 23.05 -33.67
N ARG A 64 13.84 23.19 -32.71
CA ARG A 64 14.98 24.13 -32.82
C ARG A 64 15.94 23.81 -33.97
N ARG A 65 16.04 22.55 -34.42
CA ARG A 65 16.87 22.14 -35.56
C ARG A 65 16.16 22.29 -36.90
N THR A 66 14.84 22.25 -36.93
CA THR A 66 14.06 22.44 -38.17
C THR A 66 13.77 23.90 -38.47
N SER A 67 13.94 24.77 -37.48
CA SER A 67 13.79 26.24 -37.60
C SER A 67 15.12 26.98 -37.80
N ALA A 68 16.23 26.25 -37.96
CA ALA A 68 17.56 26.76 -38.30
C ALA A 68 17.96 26.22 -39.68
#